data_AF-A0A834H8C0-F1
#
_entry.id   AF-A0A834H8C0-F1
#
_cell.length_a   1.000
_cell.length_b   1.000
_cell.length_c   1.000
_cell.angle_alpha   90.00
_cell.angle_beta   90.00
_cell.angle_gamma   90.00
#
_symmetry.space_group_name_H-M   'P 1'
#
loop_
_entity.id
_entity.type
_entity.pdbx_description
1 polymer ?
#
loop_
_entity_poly.entity_id
_entity_poly.type
_entity_poly.pdbx_seq_one_letter_code
_entity_poly.pdbx_strand_id
1 'polypeptide(L)'
;MSRLAPLSEEPINEDDDQQCHTTSSNGSKKSAQKTWRNWVKTHFSLLFNKKSDDLRILLSVLGCPLSPVSLHPKLQTNVSQVSSSAQYIIQHFTAATGCRKLDGTVKNTYVTGRVTMGMIDDQLGSAGGAATGVPQKGCFVMWQMVPSKWLIELVVGGSKVVAGSDGSVAWRHTPWLGSHTAKGGVRPLRRALQGLDPVAVSDMFSLAQYIGEKRIMTVDCFVLKLSADQTDLVDRGDNTAETIKHVMFGYFSQRSGLLVY
;
A
#
# COMPACT_ATOMS: atom_id res chain seq x y z
N MET A 1 19.15 23.54 11.48
CA MET A 1 18.15 22.52 11.13
C MET A 1 18.27 22.24 9.65
N SER A 2 18.97 21.16 9.29
CA SER A 2 19.30 20.82 7.90
C SER A 2 18.13 20.05 7.30
N ARG A 3 17.47 20.64 6.29
CA ARG A 3 16.35 20.04 5.56
C ARG A 3 16.90 18.89 4.70
N LEU A 4 16.53 17.65 5.02
CA LEU A 4 16.87 16.49 4.20
C LEU A 4 16.18 16.65 2.84
N ALA A 5 16.98 16.81 1.78
CA ALA A 5 16.50 16.77 0.40
C ALA A 5 16.37 15.31 -0.04
N PRO A 6 15.32 14.93 -0.80
CA PRO A 6 15.26 13.62 -1.43
C PRO A 6 16.38 13.53 -2.47
N LEU A 7 17.25 12.53 -2.34
CA LEU A 7 18.16 12.12 -3.41
C LEU A 7 17.30 11.64 -4.57
N SER A 8 17.34 12.39 -5.68
CA SER A 8 16.75 11.98 -6.95
C SER A 8 17.78 11.10 -7.66
N GLU A 9 17.73 9.80 -7.38
CA GLU A 9 18.36 8.83 -8.27
C GLU A 9 17.34 8.49 -9.35
N GLU A 10 17.59 8.98 -10.56
CA GLU A 10 16.80 8.65 -11.74
C GLU A 10 17.03 7.17 -12.08
N PRO A 11 15.98 6.40 -12.46
CA PRO A 11 16.17 5.04 -12.92
C PRO A 11 16.99 5.07 -14.20
N ILE A 12 18.19 4.48 -14.15
CA ILE A 12 19.05 4.23 -15.30
C ILE A 12 18.30 3.25 -16.22
N ASN A 13 17.99 3.68 -17.45
CA ASN A 13 17.56 2.78 -18.51
C ASN A 13 18.80 2.07 -19.05
N GLU A 14 18.91 0.76 -18.86
CA GLU A 14 19.96 -0.09 -19.45
C GLU A 14 19.62 -0.55 -20.89
N ASP A 15 18.88 0.27 -21.65
CA ASP A 15 18.42 -0.10 -23.01
C ASP A 15 19.15 0.67 -24.13
N ASP A 16 20.40 1.09 -23.92
CA ASP A 16 21.22 1.72 -24.97
C ASP A 16 22.56 0.99 -25.17
N ASP A 17 22.52 -0.29 -25.51
CA ASP A 17 23.68 -1.03 -26.03
C ASP A 17 23.34 -1.78 -27.34
N GLN A 18 22.93 -1.02 -28.37
CA GLN A 18 23.14 -1.44 -29.75
C GLN A 18 22.95 -0.27 -30.75
N GLN A 19 24.05 0.35 -31.21
CA GLN A 19 24.52 0.35 -32.62
C GLN A 19 25.67 1.37 -32.83
N CYS A 20 26.67 0.95 -33.61
CA CYS A 20 27.94 1.62 -33.85
C CYS A 20 27.92 2.80 -34.84
N HIS A 21 28.88 3.73 -34.62
CA HIS A 21 29.59 4.63 -35.55
C HIS A 21 28.82 5.65 -36.42
N THR A 22 28.98 6.95 -36.11
CA THR A 22 29.74 7.93 -36.93
C THR A 22 29.86 9.31 -36.26
N THR A 23 31.02 9.92 -36.46
CA THR A 23 31.58 11.26 -36.16
C THR A 23 30.70 12.49 -35.82
N SER A 24 31.29 13.32 -34.92
CA SER A 24 31.34 14.80 -34.92
C SER A 24 30.24 15.63 -34.20
N SER A 25 30.62 16.05 -32.98
CA SER A 25 30.50 17.38 -32.34
C SER A 25 29.24 18.27 -32.49
N ASN A 26 28.80 18.75 -31.31
CA ASN A 26 28.03 19.96 -30.97
C ASN A 26 26.51 19.83 -30.77
N GLY A 27 26.07 20.06 -29.51
CA GLY A 27 24.76 20.66 -29.22
C GLY A 27 23.82 19.92 -28.25
N SER A 28 24.29 19.46 -27.09
CA SER A 28 23.52 18.67 -26.10
C SER A 28 22.48 19.44 -25.26
N LYS A 29 21.95 20.59 -25.72
CA LYS A 29 20.91 21.35 -24.98
C LYS A 29 19.51 21.31 -25.59
N LYS A 30 19.33 20.80 -26.81
CA LYS A 30 18.02 20.77 -27.50
C LYS A 30 17.26 19.44 -27.42
N SER A 31 17.92 18.34 -27.07
CA SER A 31 17.33 17.00 -26.96
C SER A 31 16.47 16.86 -25.68
N ALA A 32 17.03 17.17 -24.51
CA ALA A 32 16.35 17.06 -23.22
C ALA A 32 15.04 17.88 -23.14
N GLN A 33 15.01 19.05 -23.79
CA GLN A 33 13.82 19.91 -23.84
C GLN A 33 12.70 19.31 -24.70
N LYS A 34 13.02 18.51 -25.72
CA LYS A 34 12.01 17.77 -26.51
C LYS A 34 11.46 16.58 -25.72
N THR A 35 12.31 15.88 -24.97
CA THR A 35 11.92 14.75 -24.11
C THR A 35 10.99 15.21 -22.99
N TRP A 36 11.32 16.32 -22.32
CA TRP A 36 10.46 16.91 -21.29
C TRP A 36 9.13 17.43 -21.85
N ARG A 37 9.15 18.08 -23.02
CA ARG A 37 7.90 18.55 -23.67
C ARG A 37 7.03 17.40 -24.15
N ASN A 38 7.61 16.28 -24.60
CA ASN A 38 6.86 15.09 -24.97
C ASN A 38 6.29 14.39 -23.74
N TRP A 39 7.07 14.31 -22.64
CA TRP A 39 6.61 13.80 -21.35
C TRP A 39 5.42 14.62 -20.82
N VAL A 40 5.53 15.96 -20.81
CA VAL A 40 4.42 16.86 -20.42
C VAL A 40 3.22 16.70 -21.36
N LYS A 41 3.42 16.58 -22.68
CA LYS A 41 2.31 16.39 -23.64
C LYS A 41 1.60 15.03 -23.48
N THR A 42 2.30 13.97 -23.08
CA THR A 42 1.67 12.70 -22.72
C THR A 42 0.87 12.78 -21.42
N HIS A 43 1.21 13.69 -20.50
CA HIS A 43 0.47 13.88 -19.24
C HIS A 43 -0.82 14.69 -19.38
N PHE A 44 -0.99 15.49 -20.43
CA PHE A 44 -2.16 16.37 -20.61
C PHE A 44 -3.20 15.91 -21.66
N SER A 45 -2.95 14.85 -22.43
CA SER A 45 -3.80 14.45 -23.57
C SER A 45 -4.97 13.51 -23.26
N LEU A 46 -5.22 13.16 -21.99
CA LEU A 46 -6.21 12.13 -21.61
C LEU A 46 -7.43 12.65 -20.86
N LEU A 47 -7.83 13.91 -21.08
CA LEU A 47 -8.91 14.57 -20.32
C LEU A 47 -10.34 14.07 -20.59
N PHE A 48 -10.60 13.13 -21.51
CA PHE A 48 -11.96 12.65 -21.74
C PHE A 48 -12.02 11.15 -22.05
N ASN A 49 -12.29 10.33 -21.04
CA ASN A 49 -12.81 8.98 -21.25
C ASN A 49 -13.60 8.52 -20.02
N LYS A 50 -14.87 8.12 -20.19
CA LYS A 50 -15.78 7.70 -19.10
C LYS A 50 -15.22 6.56 -18.21
N LYS A 51 -14.26 5.79 -18.73
CA LYS A 51 -13.51 4.73 -18.02
C LYS A 51 -12.44 5.25 -17.05
N SER A 52 -12.06 6.54 -17.14
CA SER A 52 -11.09 7.14 -16.22
C SER A 52 -11.65 7.32 -14.83
N ASP A 53 -12.96 7.49 -14.68
CA ASP A 53 -13.57 7.85 -13.41
C ASP A 53 -13.58 6.68 -12.42
N ASP A 54 -13.88 5.46 -12.88
CA ASP A 54 -13.81 4.26 -12.03
C ASP A 54 -12.38 3.97 -11.56
N LEU A 55 -11.39 4.17 -12.44
CA LEU A 55 -9.97 4.05 -12.09
C LEU A 55 -9.57 5.11 -11.06
N ARG A 56 -10.01 6.36 -11.24
CA ARG A 56 -9.76 7.46 -10.30
C ARG A 56 -10.36 7.16 -8.93
N ILE A 57 -11.57 6.61 -8.87
CA ILE A 57 -12.20 6.19 -7.62
C ILE A 57 -11.37 5.09 -6.95
N LEU A 58 -10.97 4.05 -7.68
CA LEU A 58 -10.16 2.97 -7.12
C LEU A 58 -8.80 3.47 -6.61
N LEU A 59 -8.11 4.30 -7.39
CA LEU A 59 -6.85 4.93 -6.99
C LEU A 59 -7.02 5.82 -5.76
N SER A 60 -8.16 6.52 -5.65
CA SER A 60 -8.51 7.32 -4.49
C SER A 60 -8.63 6.47 -3.22
N VAL A 61 -9.23 5.27 -3.33
CA VAL A 61 -9.39 4.32 -2.23
C VAL A 61 -8.05 3.69 -1.83
N LEU A 62 -7.17 3.40 -2.80
CA LEU A 62 -5.85 2.80 -2.53
C LEU A 62 -4.92 3.73 -1.74
N GLY A 63 -5.06 5.05 -1.91
CA GLY A 63 -4.34 6.05 -1.12
C GLY A 63 -4.92 6.27 0.28
N CYS A 64 -6.06 5.66 0.64
CA CYS A 64 -6.67 5.84 1.95
C CYS A 64 -6.01 4.94 3.01
N PRO A 65 -5.72 5.46 4.22
CA PRO A 65 -5.26 4.67 5.36
C PRO A 65 -6.43 3.87 5.98
N LEU A 66 -6.78 2.77 5.31
CA LEU A 66 -7.95 1.93 5.59
C LEU A 66 -7.69 0.76 6.56
N SER A 67 -6.58 0.75 7.30
CA SER A 67 -6.46 -0.20 8.42
C SER A 67 -7.51 0.13 9.49
N PRO A 68 -8.13 -0.86 10.16
CA PRO A 68 -9.08 -0.60 11.23
C PRO A 68 -8.43 -0.08 12.51
N VAL A 69 -7.16 -0.38 12.73
CA VAL A 69 -6.43 -0.02 13.95
C VAL A 69 -5.13 0.69 13.60
N SER A 70 -4.74 1.62 14.46
CA SER A 70 -3.40 2.22 14.44
C SER A 70 -2.38 1.18 14.89
N LEU A 71 -1.13 1.31 14.43
CA LEU A 71 -0.04 0.49 14.97
C LEU A 71 0.23 0.96 16.40
N HIS A 72 -0.05 0.09 17.37
CA HIS A 72 0.27 0.36 18.76
C HIS A 72 1.75 0.10 19.02
N PRO A 73 2.48 1.02 19.67
CA PRO A 73 3.82 0.74 20.15
C PRO A 73 3.76 -0.36 21.21
N LYS A 74 4.17 -1.57 20.81
CA LYS A 74 4.57 -2.73 21.61
C LYS A 74 3.92 -2.89 22.99
N LEU A 75 2.89 -3.75 23.05
CA LEU A 75 2.82 -4.67 24.18
C LEU A 75 3.92 -5.72 23.95
N GLN A 76 5.12 -5.49 24.50
CA GLN A 76 6.15 -6.52 24.57
C GLN A 76 5.61 -7.66 25.42
N THR A 77 4.89 -8.59 24.79
CA THR A 77 4.66 -9.87 25.41
C THR A 77 5.99 -10.61 25.30
N ASN A 78 6.69 -10.72 26.43
CA ASN A 78 7.74 -11.72 26.60
C ASN A 78 7.06 -13.09 26.53
N VAL A 79 6.82 -13.59 25.32
CA VAL A 79 6.08 -14.83 25.10
C VAL A 79 7.03 -16.02 25.19
N SER A 80 7.39 -16.42 26.41
CA SER A 80 7.83 -17.80 26.65
C SER A 80 6.66 -18.78 26.55
N GLN A 81 5.41 -18.29 26.62
CA GLN A 81 4.20 -19.11 26.63
C GLN A 81 3.09 -18.50 25.77
N VAL A 82 2.67 -19.21 24.72
CA VAL A 82 1.55 -18.83 23.86
C VAL A 82 0.24 -19.09 24.60
N SER A 83 -0.54 -18.04 24.86
CA SER A 83 -1.78 -18.13 25.65
C SER A 83 -3.06 -18.15 24.80
N SER A 84 -2.98 -17.91 23.49
CA SER A 84 -4.13 -17.92 22.59
C SER A 84 -3.79 -18.43 21.18
N SER A 85 -4.80 -18.94 20.46
CA SER A 85 -4.66 -19.34 19.05
C SER A 85 -4.20 -18.19 18.16
N ALA A 86 -4.66 -16.96 18.41
CA ALA A 86 -4.22 -15.80 17.64
C ALA A 86 -2.73 -15.52 17.81
N GLN A 87 -2.23 -15.63 19.05
CA GLN A 87 -0.81 -15.45 19.35
C GLN A 87 0.04 -16.54 18.70
N TYR A 88 -0.41 -17.80 18.70
CA TYR A 88 0.23 -18.89 17.96
C TYR A 88 0.37 -18.55 16.46
N ILE A 89 -0.72 -18.11 15.84
CA ILE A 89 -0.77 -17.80 14.40
C ILE A 89 0.21 -16.67 14.06
N ILE A 90 0.25 -15.61 14.87
CA ILE A 90 1.15 -14.48 14.63
C ILE A 90 2.61 -14.84 14.90
N GLN A 91 2.91 -15.71 15.87
CA GLN A 91 4.26 -16.24 16.02
C GLN A 91 4.69 -17.11 14.84
N HIS A 92 3.78 -17.92 14.30
CA HIS A 92 4.06 -18.72 13.11
C HIS A 92 4.35 -17.82 11.89
N PHE A 93 3.53 -16.79 11.66
CA PHE A 93 3.78 -15.78 10.63
C PHE A 93 5.12 -15.05 10.83
N THR A 94 5.42 -14.65 12.06
CA THR A 94 6.67 -13.97 12.43
C THR A 94 7.89 -14.84 12.16
N ALA A 95 7.79 -16.14 12.47
CA ALA A 95 8.85 -17.11 12.20
C ALA A 95 9.02 -17.34 10.69
N ALA A 96 7.92 -17.50 9.96
CA ALA A 96 7.91 -17.73 8.52
C ALA A 96 8.48 -16.55 7.71
N THR A 97 8.22 -15.32 8.15
CA THR A 97 8.71 -14.09 7.50
C THR A 97 10.08 -13.65 8.02
N GLY A 98 10.52 -14.16 9.17
CA GLY A 98 11.76 -13.72 9.83
C GLY A 98 11.72 -12.28 10.35
N CYS A 99 10.55 -11.63 10.38
CA CYS A 99 10.41 -10.19 10.64
C CYS A 99 10.82 -9.79 12.07
N ARG A 100 10.87 -10.74 13.02
CA ARG A 100 11.38 -10.50 14.38
C ARG A 100 12.81 -9.97 14.42
N LYS A 101 13.66 -10.35 13.45
CA LYS A 101 15.05 -9.87 13.37
C LYS A 101 15.13 -8.41 12.91
N LEU A 102 14.12 -7.96 12.17
CA LEU A 102 14.06 -6.60 11.60
C LEU A 102 13.52 -5.60 12.60
N ASP A 103 12.69 -6.07 13.55
CA ASP A 103 12.10 -5.25 14.59
C ASP A 103 13.17 -4.51 15.42
N GLY A 104 13.03 -3.18 15.50
CA GLY A 104 13.97 -2.27 16.18
C GLY A 104 15.30 -2.01 15.46
N THR A 105 15.68 -2.88 14.51
CA THR A 105 16.94 -2.76 13.76
C THR A 105 16.76 -1.91 12.51
N VAL A 106 15.70 -2.18 11.73
CA VAL A 106 15.40 -1.44 10.50
C VAL A 106 14.47 -0.29 10.84
N LYS A 107 15.00 0.94 10.79
CA LYS A 107 14.20 2.15 11.05
C LYS A 107 13.50 2.67 9.81
N ASN A 108 14.10 2.45 8.64
CA ASN A 108 13.63 2.98 7.36
C ASN A 108 13.67 1.87 6.31
N THR A 109 12.59 1.73 5.55
CA THR A 109 12.47 0.77 4.46
C THR A 109 11.88 1.50 3.26
N TYR A 110 12.27 1.08 2.05
CA TYR A 110 11.55 1.46 0.85
C TYR A 110 11.34 0.24 -0.05
N VAL A 111 10.24 0.24 -0.79
CA VAL A 111 9.89 -0.79 -1.75
C VAL A 111 9.42 -0.11 -3.02
N THR A 112 9.92 -0.54 -4.17
CA THR A 112 9.38 -0.16 -5.47
C THR A 112 8.93 -1.40 -6.22
N GLY A 113 7.92 -1.24 -7.07
CA GLY A 113 7.39 -2.35 -7.84
C GLY A 113 6.54 -1.91 -9.01
N ARG A 114 6.27 -2.87 -9.90
CA ARG A 114 5.29 -2.71 -10.98
C ARG A 114 3.94 -3.22 -10.50
N VAL A 115 2.87 -2.59 -10.96
CA VAL A 115 1.50 -2.98 -10.66
C VAL A 115 0.72 -3.17 -11.96
N THR A 116 -0.14 -4.18 -11.97
CA THR A 116 -1.15 -4.36 -13.02
C THR A 116 -2.50 -4.34 -12.33
N MET A 117 -3.41 -3.50 -12.81
CA MET A 117 -4.71 -3.25 -12.22
C MET A 117 -5.80 -3.59 -13.25
N GLY A 118 -6.60 -4.61 -12.94
CA GLY A 118 -7.81 -4.94 -13.67
C GLY A 118 -9.03 -4.51 -12.87
N MET A 119 -10.03 -3.95 -13.54
CA MET A 119 -11.34 -3.75 -12.93
C MET A 119 -12.16 -5.03 -13.16
N ILE A 120 -12.79 -5.52 -12.10
CA ILE A 120 -13.76 -6.61 -12.18
C ILE A 120 -15.11 -5.98 -11.90
N ASP A 121 -16.01 -6.07 -12.87
CA ASP A 121 -17.40 -5.67 -12.68
C ASP A 121 -18.14 -6.87 -12.12
N ASP A 122 -18.23 -6.96 -10.80
CA ASP A 122 -19.12 -7.92 -10.15
C ASP A 122 -20.54 -7.38 -10.29
N GLN A 123 -21.23 -7.78 -11.37
CA GLN A 123 -22.68 -7.81 -11.34
C GLN A 123 -23.07 -8.74 -10.19
N LEU A 124 -23.43 -8.12 -9.07
CA LEU A 124 -23.75 -8.69 -7.77
C LEU A 124 -24.48 -10.04 -7.89
N GLY A 125 -23.74 -11.16 -7.83
CA GLY A 125 -24.35 -12.49 -7.69
C GLY A 125 -23.70 -13.67 -8.41
N SER A 126 -22.77 -13.50 -9.35
CA SER A 126 -22.14 -14.65 -10.02
C SER A 126 -20.69 -14.83 -9.56
N ALA A 127 -20.41 -15.97 -8.93
CA ALA A 127 -19.07 -16.38 -8.50
C ALA A 127 -18.18 -16.65 -9.73
N GLY A 128 -17.65 -15.58 -10.31
CA GLY A 128 -16.83 -15.66 -11.52
C GLY A 128 -16.77 -14.37 -12.34
N GLY A 129 -16.73 -13.20 -11.69
CA GLY A 129 -16.61 -11.91 -12.39
C GLY A 129 -15.37 -11.88 -13.29
N ALA A 130 -15.59 -11.86 -14.61
CA ALA A 130 -14.52 -11.68 -15.57
C ALA A 130 -14.04 -10.22 -15.52
N ALA A 131 -12.71 -10.01 -15.50
CA ALA A 131 -12.15 -8.66 -15.56
C ALA A 131 -12.64 -7.96 -16.83
N THR A 132 -13.30 -6.82 -16.67
CA THR A 132 -13.83 -6.05 -17.79
C THR A 132 -12.79 -5.02 -18.23
N GLY A 133 -12.24 -5.22 -19.42
CA GLY A 133 -11.33 -4.26 -20.07
C GLY A 133 -9.84 -4.56 -19.98
N VAL A 134 -9.04 -3.69 -20.62
CA VAL A 134 -7.58 -3.83 -20.70
C VAL A 134 -6.96 -3.49 -19.34
N PRO A 135 -6.19 -4.40 -18.72
CA PRO A 135 -5.55 -4.14 -17.44
C PRO A 135 -4.57 -2.97 -17.55
N GLN A 136 -4.67 -2.03 -16.61
CA GLN A 136 -3.82 -0.86 -16.55
C GLN A 136 -2.51 -1.21 -15.86
N LYS A 137 -1.39 -0.95 -16.53
CA LYS A 137 -0.06 -1.12 -15.95
C LYS A 137 0.40 0.16 -15.25
N GLY A 138 1.31 0.00 -14.31
CA GLY A 138 1.84 1.09 -13.53
C GLY A 138 3.02 0.69 -12.67
N CYS A 139 3.44 1.61 -11.81
CA CYS A 139 4.47 1.40 -10.82
C CYS A 139 4.11 2.07 -9.50
N PHE A 140 4.76 1.64 -8.44
CA PHE A 140 4.68 2.29 -7.15
C PHE A 140 6.04 2.36 -6.50
N VAL A 141 6.15 3.28 -5.56
CA VAL A 141 7.22 3.32 -4.59
C VAL A 141 6.60 3.67 -3.24
N MET A 142 7.02 2.94 -2.21
CA MET A 142 6.56 3.11 -0.85
C MET A 142 7.78 3.26 0.05
N TRP A 143 7.79 4.30 0.88
CA TRP A 143 8.76 4.50 1.94
C TRP A 143 8.06 4.37 3.27
N GLN A 144 8.75 3.78 4.24
CA GLN A 144 8.27 3.63 5.60
C GLN A 144 9.40 3.96 6.56
N MET A 145 9.09 4.73 7.60
CA MET A 145 10.01 5.10 8.65
C MET A 145 9.35 4.94 10.02
N VAL A 146 10.09 4.41 10.98
CA VAL A 146 9.63 4.24 12.36
C VAL A 146 9.76 5.55 13.13
N PRO A 147 8.77 5.95 13.95
CA PRO A 147 7.45 5.32 14.09
C PRO A 147 6.44 5.86 13.07
N SER A 148 5.64 4.96 12.50
CA SER A 148 4.37 5.25 11.79
C SER A 148 4.42 6.31 10.67
N LYS A 149 5.59 6.62 10.13
CA LYS A 149 5.75 7.52 8.97
C LYS A 149 5.79 6.68 7.71
N TRP A 150 5.08 7.12 6.68
CA TRP A 150 5.15 6.44 5.39
C TRP A 150 4.78 7.39 4.26
N LEU A 151 5.18 7.06 3.06
CA LEU A 151 4.83 7.75 1.83
C LEU A 151 4.65 6.68 0.76
N ILE A 152 3.61 6.78 -0.06
CA ILE A 152 3.42 6.00 -1.26
C ILE A 152 3.22 6.95 -2.44
N GLU A 153 3.89 6.66 -3.53
CA GLU A 153 3.56 7.17 -4.84
C GLU A 153 3.13 6.01 -5.73
N LEU A 154 1.97 6.15 -6.36
CA LEU A 154 1.39 5.15 -7.25
C LEU A 154 1.03 5.82 -8.56
N VAL A 155 1.54 5.28 -9.67
CA VAL A 155 1.20 5.75 -11.02
C VAL A 155 0.60 4.59 -11.80
N VAL A 156 -0.66 4.72 -12.22
CA VAL A 156 -1.39 3.70 -12.99
C VAL A 156 -2.28 4.39 -14.02
N GLY A 157 -2.26 3.91 -15.27
CA GLY A 157 -3.15 4.43 -16.33
C GLY A 157 -3.03 5.95 -16.54
N GLY A 158 -1.81 6.50 -16.42
CA GLY A 158 -1.54 7.94 -16.55
C GLY A 158 -1.97 8.80 -15.35
N SER A 159 -2.49 8.20 -14.28
CA SER A 159 -2.90 8.90 -13.06
C SER A 159 -1.89 8.68 -11.93
N LYS A 160 -1.44 9.76 -11.28
CA LYS A 160 -0.56 9.71 -10.09
C LYS A 160 -1.38 9.94 -8.82
N VAL A 161 -1.19 9.09 -7.82
CA VAL A 161 -1.70 9.26 -6.45
C VAL A 161 -0.52 9.28 -5.49
N VAL A 162 -0.58 10.19 -4.53
CA VAL A 162 0.39 10.28 -3.44
C VAL A 162 -0.37 10.15 -2.13
N ALA A 163 0.10 9.34 -1.20
CA ALA A 163 -0.44 9.29 0.14
C ALA A 163 0.68 9.11 1.15
N GLY A 164 0.50 9.60 2.37
CA GLY A 164 1.55 9.51 3.37
C GLY A 164 1.04 9.70 4.78
N SER A 165 1.95 9.55 5.73
CA SER A 165 1.78 9.96 7.11
C SER A 165 3.08 10.49 7.69
N ASP A 166 2.98 11.52 8.52
CA ASP A 166 4.08 12.07 9.30
C ASP A 166 4.25 11.42 10.69
N GLY A 167 3.46 10.38 10.98
CA GLY A 167 3.41 9.69 12.28
C GLY A 167 2.36 10.24 13.23
N SER A 168 1.77 11.40 12.94
CA SER A 168 0.65 11.99 13.68
C SER A 168 -0.63 12.04 12.86
N VAL A 169 -0.50 12.33 11.57
CA VAL A 169 -1.59 12.54 10.63
C VAL A 169 -1.29 11.76 9.36
N ALA A 170 -2.31 11.10 8.80
CA ALA A 170 -2.23 10.49 7.48
C ALA A 170 -2.98 11.36 6.47
N TRP A 171 -2.51 11.41 5.22
CA TRP A 171 -3.05 12.26 4.17
C TRP A 171 -2.93 11.58 2.81
N ARG A 172 -3.69 12.10 1.85
CA ARG A 172 -3.61 11.70 0.45
C ARG A 172 -3.78 12.90 -0.46
N HIS A 173 -3.19 12.83 -1.63
CA HIS A 173 -3.32 13.80 -2.70
C HIS A 173 -3.64 13.07 -4.00
N THR A 174 -4.73 13.48 -4.63
CA THR A 174 -5.11 13.03 -5.97
C THR A 174 -5.38 14.26 -6.84
N PRO A 175 -4.99 14.27 -8.13
CA PRO A 175 -5.19 15.43 -9.00
C PRO A 175 -6.64 15.89 -9.14
N TRP A 176 -7.62 15.00 -8.95
CA TRP A 176 -9.05 15.28 -9.12
C TRP A 176 -9.77 15.67 -7.82
N LEU A 177 -9.30 15.22 -6.65
CA LEU A 177 -9.93 15.53 -5.35
C LEU A 177 -9.08 16.48 -4.48
N GLY A 178 -7.86 16.80 -4.92
CA GLY A 178 -6.89 17.57 -4.14
C GLY A 178 -6.31 16.80 -2.96
N SER A 179 -5.79 17.56 -1.99
CA SER A 179 -5.22 17.03 -0.74
C SER A 179 -6.30 16.84 0.31
N HIS A 180 -6.28 15.68 0.97
CA HIS A 180 -7.22 15.34 2.04
C HIS A 180 -6.48 14.68 3.20
N THR A 181 -6.72 15.20 4.40
CA THR A 181 -6.20 14.66 5.66
C THR A 181 -7.17 13.63 6.23
N ALA A 182 -6.68 12.44 6.58
CA ALA A 182 -7.45 11.43 7.28
C ALA A 182 -7.63 11.82 8.76
N LYS A 183 -8.87 11.70 9.25
CA LYS A 183 -9.22 11.90 10.67
C LYS A 183 -8.89 10.65 11.50
N GLY A 184 -8.70 10.87 12.80
CA GLY A 184 -8.29 9.87 13.79
C GLY A 184 -6.80 9.51 13.72
N GLY A 185 -6.38 8.54 14.54
CA GLY A 185 -4.99 8.09 14.62
C GLY A 185 -4.43 7.52 13.30
N VAL A 186 -3.10 7.52 13.17
CA VAL A 186 -2.38 7.05 11.99
C VAL A 186 -2.55 5.55 11.78
N ARG A 187 -3.03 5.19 10.59
CA ARG A 187 -3.35 3.83 10.19
C ARG A 187 -2.49 3.43 8.98
N PRO A 188 -1.97 2.19 8.94
CA PRO A 188 -1.23 1.73 7.76
C PRO A 188 -2.09 1.72 6.50
N LEU A 189 -1.42 1.81 5.35
CA LEU A 189 -2.06 1.52 4.07
C LEU A 189 -2.46 0.04 4.03
N ARG A 190 -3.65 -0.24 3.50
CA ARG A 190 -4.09 -1.62 3.29
C ARG A 190 -3.08 -2.43 2.48
N ARG A 191 -2.44 -1.81 1.49
CA ARG A 191 -1.46 -2.48 0.62
C ARG A 191 -0.12 -2.75 1.31
N ALA A 192 0.29 -1.92 2.27
CA ALA A 192 1.45 -2.22 3.12
C ALA A 192 1.24 -3.54 3.87
N LEU A 193 0.00 -3.74 4.34
CA LEU A 193 -0.44 -4.90 5.10
C LEU A 193 -0.65 -6.17 4.24
N GLN A 194 -0.55 -6.07 2.92
CA GLN A 194 -0.65 -7.23 1.99
C GLN A 194 0.72 -7.80 1.63
N GLY A 195 1.65 -7.82 2.60
CA GLY A 195 2.95 -8.48 2.46
C GLY A 195 4.11 -7.58 2.05
N LEU A 196 3.95 -6.25 2.04
CA LEU A 196 5.07 -5.33 1.83
C LEU A 196 5.82 -5.04 3.13
N ASP A 197 5.12 -5.03 4.26
CA ASP A 197 5.73 -4.87 5.58
C ASP A 197 5.26 -5.97 6.56
N PRO A 198 6.02 -7.06 6.69
CA PRO A 198 5.68 -8.14 7.62
C PRO A 198 5.79 -7.70 9.10
N VAL A 199 6.59 -6.68 9.43
CA VAL A 199 6.66 -6.18 10.81
C VAL A 199 5.33 -5.51 11.17
N ALA A 200 4.84 -4.58 10.34
CA ALA A 200 3.53 -3.96 10.57
C ALA A 200 2.37 -4.96 10.58
N VAL A 201 2.41 -6.01 9.73
CA VAL A 201 1.38 -7.06 9.75
C VAL A 201 1.39 -7.81 11.08
N SER A 202 2.57 -8.24 11.55
CA SER A 202 2.72 -8.92 12.84
C SER A 202 2.21 -8.05 14.00
N ASP A 203 2.64 -6.78 14.04
CA ASP A 203 2.26 -5.85 15.10
C ASP A 203 0.76 -5.56 15.09
N MET A 204 0.17 -5.34 13.92
CA MET A 204 -1.25 -5.05 13.79
C MET A 204 -2.12 -6.23 14.24
N PHE A 205 -1.79 -7.46 13.83
CA PHE A 205 -2.58 -8.63 14.19
C PHE A 205 -2.24 -9.21 15.58
N SER A 206 -1.29 -8.63 16.32
CA SER A 206 -0.98 -9.04 17.69
C SER A 206 -2.18 -8.93 18.65
N LEU A 207 -3.11 -8.02 18.36
CA LEU A 207 -4.36 -7.79 19.10
C LEU A 207 -5.58 -8.46 18.43
N ALA A 208 -5.37 -9.27 17.40
CA ALA A 208 -6.47 -9.89 16.68
C ALA A 208 -7.10 -11.05 17.44
N GLN A 209 -8.37 -11.32 17.14
CA GLN A 209 -9.09 -12.46 17.65
C GLN A 209 -9.09 -13.58 16.61
N TYR A 210 -8.80 -14.80 17.04
CA TYR A 210 -9.01 -15.98 16.23
C TYR A 210 -10.51 -16.29 16.13
N ILE A 211 -11.01 -16.45 14.90
CA ILE A 211 -12.45 -16.68 14.66
C ILE A 211 -12.77 -17.99 13.95
N GLY A 212 -11.75 -18.79 13.58
CA GLY A 212 -11.93 -20.09 12.95
C GLY A 212 -11.02 -20.29 11.73
N GLU A 213 -11.37 -21.28 10.92
CA GLU A 213 -10.61 -21.72 9.76
C GLU A 213 -11.43 -21.55 8.49
N LYS A 214 -10.77 -21.22 7.38
CA LYS A 214 -11.40 -21.08 6.07
C LYS A 214 -10.42 -21.45 4.97
N ARG A 215 -10.90 -22.19 3.97
CA ARG A 215 -10.16 -22.41 2.74
C ARG A 215 -10.30 -21.20 1.82
N ILE A 216 -9.17 -20.56 1.49
CA ILE A 216 -9.09 -19.47 0.53
C ILE A 216 -8.42 -20.01 -0.72
N MET A 217 -9.16 -20.03 -1.84
CA MET A 217 -8.77 -20.74 -3.06
C MET A 217 -8.47 -22.22 -2.76
N THR A 218 -7.20 -22.62 -2.73
CA THR A 218 -6.72 -23.98 -2.45
C THR A 218 -5.88 -24.06 -1.17
N VAL A 219 -5.84 -23.00 -0.37
CA VAL A 219 -5.02 -22.90 0.83
C VAL A 219 -5.92 -22.92 2.07
N ASP A 220 -5.67 -23.87 2.97
CA ASP A 220 -6.30 -23.88 4.29
C ASP A 220 -5.67 -22.79 5.17
N CYS A 221 -6.51 -21.89 5.67
CA CYS A 221 -6.09 -20.71 6.43
C CYS A 221 -6.76 -20.64 7.80
N PHE A 222 -6.01 -20.18 8.80
CA PHE A 222 -6.57 -19.60 10.01
C PHE A 222 -7.09 -18.19 9.71
N VAL A 223 -8.21 -17.82 10.34
CA VAL A 223 -8.84 -16.52 10.16
C VAL A 223 -8.68 -15.71 11.44
N LEU A 224 -7.97 -14.59 11.32
CA LEU A 224 -7.87 -13.58 12.37
C LEU A 224 -8.75 -12.39 12.04
N LYS A 225 -9.42 -11.85 13.06
CA LYS A 225 -10.29 -10.68 12.97
C LYS A 225 -9.73 -9.55 13.82
N LEU A 226 -9.57 -8.39 13.20
CA LEU A 226 -9.27 -7.12 13.85
C LEU A 226 -10.50 -6.23 13.79
N SER A 227 -10.86 -5.63 14.91
CA SER A 227 -11.98 -4.68 14.99
C SER A 227 -11.47 -3.38 15.59
N ALA A 228 -11.89 -2.25 15.01
CA ALA A 228 -11.67 -0.95 15.62
C ALA A 228 -12.58 -0.78 16.84
N ASP A 229 -12.06 -0.17 17.90
CA ASP A 229 -12.84 0.18 19.08
C ASP A 229 -13.77 1.36 18.81
N GLN A 230 -14.86 1.47 19.57
CA GLN A 230 -15.86 2.51 19.33
C GLN A 230 -15.28 3.93 19.48
N THR A 231 -14.33 4.13 20.40
CA THR A 231 -13.62 5.40 20.59
C THR A 231 -12.84 5.81 19.34
N ASP A 232 -12.09 4.87 18.77
CA ASP A 232 -11.33 5.07 17.53
C ASP A 232 -12.23 5.42 16.35
N LEU A 233 -13.45 4.86 16.32
CA LEU A 233 -14.43 5.11 15.26
C LEU A 233 -15.05 6.51 15.38
N VAL A 234 -15.34 6.97 16.59
CA VAL A 234 -15.85 8.32 16.86
C VAL A 234 -14.82 9.36 16.42
N ASP A 235 -13.54 9.17 16.72
CA ASP A 235 -12.45 10.09 16.32
C ASP A 235 -12.26 10.20 14.80
N ARG A 236 -12.79 9.25 14.03
CA ARG A 236 -12.75 9.24 12.56
C ARG A 236 -13.98 9.89 11.93
N GLY A 237 -15.10 9.90 12.66
CA GLY A 237 -16.36 10.42 12.19
C GLY A 237 -16.36 11.95 12.09
N ASP A 238 -17.35 12.47 11.37
CA ASP A 238 -17.65 13.89 11.38
C ASP A 238 -19.13 14.15 11.16
N ASN A 239 -19.49 15.43 11.01
CA ASN A 239 -20.87 15.88 10.87
C ASN A 239 -21.56 15.35 9.60
N THR A 240 -20.82 14.75 8.66
CA THR A 240 -21.32 14.25 7.39
C THR A 240 -21.41 12.72 7.35
N ALA A 241 -20.51 12.03 8.03
CA ALA A 241 -20.45 10.57 8.04
C ALA A 241 -19.89 10.04 9.36
N GLU A 242 -20.53 9.01 9.89
CA GLU A 242 -20.02 8.23 11.02
C GLU A 242 -19.57 6.83 10.58
N THR A 243 -18.54 6.29 11.23
CA THR A 243 -18.14 4.90 11.02
C THR A 243 -18.70 4.05 12.16
N ILE A 244 -19.67 3.20 11.86
CA ILE A 244 -20.33 2.36 12.88
C ILE A 244 -19.46 1.14 13.23
N LYS A 245 -18.74 0.60 12.25
CA LYS A 245 -17.91 -0.59 12.41
C LYS A 245 -16.81 -0.64 11.36
N HIS A 246 -15.59 -0.91 11.79
CA HIS A 246 -14.47 -1.16 10.89
C HIS A 246 -13.75 -2.44 11.31
N VAL A 247 -13.79 -3.45 10.45
CA VAL A 247 -13.21 -4.78 10.70
C VAL A 247 -12.30 -5.15 9.54
N MET A 248 -11.18 -5.78 9.86
CA MET A 248 -10.28 -6.41 8.90
C MET A 248 -10.13 -7.88 9.23
N PHE A 249 -10.03 -8.72 8.20
CA PHE A 249 -9.71 -10.13 8.33
C PHE A 249 -8.33 -10.40 7.73
N GLY A 250 -7.54 -11.21 8.43
CA GLY A 250 -6.29 -11.76 7.95
C GLY A 250 -6.41 -13.27 7.80
N TYR A 251 -6.00 -13.79 6.65
CA TYR A 251 -6.02 -15.21 6.34
C TYR A 251 -4.58 -15.74 6.36
N PHE A 252 -4.24 -16.54 7.35
CA PHE A 252 -2.88 -17.05 7.53
C PHE A 252 -2.83 -18.53 7.17
N SER A 253 -2.01 -18.89 6.20
CA SER A 253 -1.83 -20.27 5.75
C SER A 253 -1.45 -21.16 6.93
N GLN A 254 -2.21 -22.24 7.15
CA GLN A 254 -1.91 -23.20 8.22
C GLN A 254 -0.56 -23.89 7.98
N ARG A 255 -0.22 -24.13 6.70
CA ARG A 255 0.99 -24.84 6.29
C ARG A 255 2.24 -23.97 6.35
N SER A 256 2.16 -22.75 5.83
CA SER A 256 3.36 -21.88 5.66
C SER A 256 3.45 -20.77 6.68
N GLY A 257 2.37 -20.48 7.43
CA GLY A 257 2.29 -19.33 8.33
C GLY A 257 2.14 -17.99 7.61
N LEU A 258 2.23 -17.94 6.28
CA LEU A 258 2.19 -16.69 5.51
C LEU A 258 0.76 -16.15 5.36
N LEU A 259 0.65 -14.82 5.28
CA LEU A 259 -0.60 -14.13 4.96
C LEU A 259 -0.98 -14.38 3.49
N VAL A 260 -2.23 -14.79 3.25
CA VAL A 260 -2.82 -14.98 1.92
C VAL A 260 -3.61 -13.71 1.55
N TYR A 261 -3.37 -13.17 0.35
CA TYR A 261 -3.92 -11.90 -0.14
C TYR A 261 -4.51 -12.01 -1.54
#